data_AF-A0A376TQF0-F1
#
_entry.id   AF-A0A376TQF0-F1
#
_cell.length_a   1.000
_cell.length_b   1.000
_cell.length_c   1.000
_cell.angle_alpha   90.00
_cell.angle_beta   90.00
_cell.angle_gamma   90.00
#
_symmetry.space_group_name_H-M   'P 1'
#
loop_
_entity.id
_entity.type
_entity.pdbx_description
1 polymer ?
#
loop_
_entity_poly.entity_id
_entity_poly.type
_entity_poly.pdbx_seq_one_letter_code
_entity_poly.pdbx_strand_id
1 'polypeptide(L)'
;MLVDVAKRGGSFIGLNPIHALYPANPESASPYSPSSRRWLNVIYIDVNAVEDFHLSEEAQAWWQLPTTQQTLQQARDADWVDYSTVTALKMTALRMAWKGFAQRDDEQMTAFRQFVAEQGDSLFWQAAFDALTCPASERGRNALGLACMARDVSERGFTRSASVLRRTSYDVDFYLWLQWLAYSQFAACWEISQGYEMPIGLYRDLAVGVAEGGAETWCDRELYCLKASVGAPPDILGPLGQNWGLPPMDPHIITARAYEPFIELLRANMQNCGALRIDHVMSMLRLWWIPYGETADQGAYVHYPVDDLLSILALESKRHRCMVIGEDLGTVPVEIVGKLRSSGVYSYKVLYFENDHEKTFRAPESVSGAVDGGCGDT
;
A
#
# COMPACT_ATOMS: atom_id res chain seq x y z
N MET A 1 11.14 -2.73 18.15
CA MET A 1 11.97 -1.79 17.36
C MET A 1 11.68 -0.33 17.71
N LEU A 2 10.44 0.18 17.68
CA LEU A 2 10.11 1.59 18.03
C LEU A 2 10.73 2.04 19.36
N VAL A 3 10.48 1.29 20.44
CA VAL A 3 11.01 1.56 21.78
C VAL A 3 12.55 1.66 21.79
N ASP A 4 13.22 0.77 21.07
CA ASP A 4 14.68 0.75 21.00
C ASP A 4 15.26 1.95 20.27
N VAL A 5 14.61 2.35 19.17
CA VAL A 5 14.99 3.54 18.39
C VAL A 5 14.77 4.80 19.21
N ALA A 6 13.60 4.94 19.84
CA ALA A 6 13.27 6.07 20.70
C ALA A 6 14.26 6.23 21.86
N LYS A 7 14.57 5.15 22.58
CA LYS A 7 15.54 5.16 23.69
C LYS A 7 16.96 5.56 23.27
N ARG A 8 17.28 5.46 21.98
CA ARG A 8 18.58 5.85 21.40
C ARG A 8 18.55 7.24 20.76
N GLY A 9 17.46 7.98 20.90
CA GLY A 9 17.29 9.33 20.34
C GLY A 9 16.82 9.38 18.88
N GLY A 10 16.44 8.24 18.29
CA GLY A 10 15.84 8.21 16.96
C GLY A 10 14.42 8.76 16.96
N SER A 11 14.07 9.54 15.94
CA SER A 11 12.79 10.26 15.87
C SER A 11 11.68 9.57 15.08
N PHE A 12 12.00 8.53 14.31
CA PHE A 12 11.03 7.74 13.54
C PHE A 12 11.55 6.36 13.14
N ILE A 13 10.63 5.51 12.68
CA ILE A 13 10.90 4.36 11.82
C ILE A 13 10.23 4.58 10.47
N GLY A 14 11.03 4.49 9.40
CA GLY A 14 10.55 4.49 8.01
C GLY A 14 10.17 3.10 7.55
N LEU A 15 9.08 3.01 6.80
CA LEU A 15 8.54 1.75 6.30
C LEU A 15 8.59 1.73 4.77
N ASN A 16 8.74 0.53 4.20
CA ASN A 16 8.30 0.29 2.82
C ASN A 16 6.78 0.51 2.71
N PRO A 17 6.22 0.58 1.49
CA PRO A 17 4.78 0.62 1.33
C PRO A 17 4.14 -0.64 1.93
N ILE A 18 3.12 -0.44 2.77
CA ILE A 18 2.38 -1.50 3.47
C ILE A 18 0.97 -1.70 2.90
N HIS A 19 0.80 -1.32 1.63
CA HIS A 19 -0.43 -1.43 0.85
C HIS A 19 -0.92 -2.87 0.73
N ALA A 20 -2.23 -3.06 0.62
CA ALA A 20 -2.82 -4.38 0.43
C ALA A 20 -2.26 -5.05 -0.83
N LEU A 21 -1.72 -6.27 -0.66
CA LEU A 21 -1.24 -7.13 -1.73
C LEU A 21 -2.25 -8.26 -1.98
N TYR A 22 -1.78 -9.49 -2.17
CA TYR A 22 -2.60 -10.63 -2.58
C TYR A 22 -2.40 -11.81 -1.63
N PRO A 23 -3.25 -12.00 -0.59
CA PRO A 23 -3.17 -13.19 0.27
C PRO A 23 -3.32 -14.50 -0.51
N ALA A 24 -4.08 -14.48 -1.62
CA ALA A 24 -4.27 -15.60 -2.54
C ALA A 24 -3.05 -15.88 -3.46
N ASN A 25 -2.13 -14.92 -3.60
CA ASN A 25 -0.91 -15.03 -4.41
C ASN A 25 0.27 -14.38 -3.67
N PRO A 26 0.70 -14.97 -2.55
CA PRO A 26 1.62 -14.32 -1.61
C PRO A 26 3.03 -14.08 -2.17
N GLU A 27 3.44 -14.82 -3.21
CA GLU A 27 4.73 -14.63 -3.89
C GLU A 27 4.77 -13.35 -4.73
N SER A 28 3.62 -12.77 -5.10
CA SER A 28 3.56 -11.41 -5.65
C SER A 28 3.73 -10.37 -4.55
N ALA A 29 4.95 -10.31 -4.02
CA ALA A 29 5.32 -9.60 -2.80
C ALA A 29 5.89 -8.18 -3.02
N SER A 30 5.85 -7.65 -4.26
CA SER A 30 6.31 -6.29 -4.52
C SER A 30 5.37 -5.27 -3.85
N PRO A 31 5.85 -4.42 -2.93
CA PRO A 31 5.01 -3.39 -2.32
C PRO A 31 4.64 -2.25 -3.30
N TYR A 32 5.25 -2.24 -4.48
CA TYR A 32 5.05 -1.24 -5.54
C TYR A 32 4.07 -1.70 -6.64
N SER A 33 3.52 -2.91 -6.52
CA SER A 33 2.43 -3.39 -7.38
C SER A 33 1.22 -3.82 -6.53
N PRO A 34 0.67 -2.92 -5.69
CA PRO A 34 -0.35 -3.30 -4.73
C PRO A 34 -1.72 -3.52 -5.38
N SER A 35 -2.55 -4.30 -4.69
CA SER A 35 -3.97 -4.49 -4.98
C SER A 35 -4.76 -3.20 -4.73
N SER A 36 -4.45 -2.51 -3.62
CA SER A 36 -4.97 -1.19 -3.31
C SER A 36 -4.01 -0.41 -2.41
N ARG A 37 -3.92 0.90 -2.61
CA ARG A 37 -3.16 1.83 -1.77
C ARG A 37 -3.98 2.41 -0.61
N ARG A 38 -5.27 2.08 -0.52
CA ARG A 38 -6.13 2.49 0.59
C ARG A 38 -6.08 1.52 1.77
N TRP A 39 -5.82 0.25 1.49
CA TRP A 39 -5.88 -0.85 2.45
C TRP A 39 -4.50 -1.43 2.77
N LEU A 40 -4.43 -2.25 3.81
CA LEU A 40 -3.16 -2.72 4.37
C LEU A 40 -2.83 -4.16 3.99
N ASN A 41 -1.54 -4.47 3.92
CA ASN A 41 -1.06 -5.84 3.75
C ASN A 41 -1.27 -6.65 5.04
N VAL A 42 -2.23 -7.57 4.99
CA VAL A 42 -2.63 -8.41 6.12
C VAL A 42 -1.54 -9.40 6.57
N ILE A 43 -0.49 -9.62 5.76
CA ILE A 43 0.65 -10.45 6.19
C ILE A 43 1.37 -9.86 7.40
N TYR A 44 1.25 -8.54 7.64
CA TYR A 44 1.91 -7.88 8.78
C TYR A 44 1.17 -8.05 10.11
N ILE A 45 -0.03 -8.65 10.12
CA ILE A 45 -0.75 -8.92 11.37
C ILE A 45 0.12 -9.80 12.28
N ASP A 46 0.39 -9.31 13.48
CA ASP A 46 0.95 -10.10 14.56
C ASP A 46 -0.16 -10.97 15.17
N VAL A 47 -0.17 -12.24 14.78
CA VAL A 47 -1.16 -13.22 15.25
C VAL A 47 -1.02 -13.47 16.76
N ASN A 48 0.16 -13.23 17.34
CA ASN A 48 0.36 -13.37 18.79
C ASN A 48 -0.40 -12.30 19.58
N ALA A 49 -0.74 -11.17 18.96
CA ALA A 49 -1.53 -10.11 19.60
C ALA A 49 -3.05 -10.29 19.42
N VAL A 50 -3.50 -11.35 18.74
CA VAL A 50 -4.92 -11.63 18.51
C VAL A 50 -5.47 -12.48 19.66
N GLU A 51 -6.35 -11.90 20.47
CA GLU A 51 -6.92 -12.58 21.65
C GLU A 51 -7.62 -13.90 21.27
N ASP A 52 -8.48 -13.89 20.24
CA ASP A 52 -9.23 -15.08 19.81
C ASP A 52 -8.34 -16.21 19.26
N PHE A 53 -7.10 -15.93 18.87
CA PHE A 53 -6.14 -16.99 18.54
C PHE A 53 -5.74 -17.78 19.81
N HIS A 54 -5.57 -17.10 20.94
CA HIS A 54 -5.25 -17.73 22.23
C HIS A 54 -6.46 -18.43 22.85
N LEU A 55 -7.66 -17.87 22.68
CA LEU A 55 -8.90 -18.43 23.22
C LEU A 55 -9.42 -19.65 22.44
N SER A 56 -9.03 -19.80 21.17
CA SER A 56 -9.49 -20.89 20.32
C SER A 56 -8.76 -22.21 20.64
N GLU A 57 -9.47 -23.17 21.23
CA GLU A 57 -8.95 -24.53 21.48
C GLU A 57 -8.45 -25.20 20.19
N GLU A 58 -9.17 -25.00 19.07
CA GLU A 58 -8.80 -25.49 17.74
C GLU A 58 -7.45 -24.89 17.30
N ALA A 59 -7.27 -23.58 17.47
CA ALA A 59 -6.03 -22.89 17.13
C ALA A 59 -4.86 -23.33 18.01
N GLN A 60 -5.08 -23.51 19.31
CA GLN A 60 -4.05 -23.96 20.24
C GLN A 60 -3.62 -25.41 19.98
N ALA A 61 -4.56 -26.29 19.66
CA ALA A 61 -4.25 -27.66 19.26
C ALA A 61 -3.43 -27.69 17.96
N TRP A 62 -3.82 -26.89 16.95
CA TRP A 62 -3.07 -26.75 15.71
C TRP A 62 -1.67 -26.18 15.93
N TRP A 63 -1.53 -25.17 16.80
CA TRP A 63 -0.25 -24.54 17.11
C TRP A 63 0.72 -25.51 17.79
N GLN A 64 0.22 -26.40 18.64
CA GLN A 64 1.03 -27.41 19.34
C GLN A 64 1.47 -28.59 18.46
N LEU A 65 0.94 -28.73 17.24
CA LEU A 65 1.35 -29.80 16.33
C LEU A 65 2.85 -29.68 16.00
N PRO A 66 3.63 -30.78 16.08
CA PRO A 66 5.04 -30.78 15.70
C PRO A 66 5.27 -30.27 14.27
N THR A 67 4.36 -30.58 13.34
CA THR A 67 4.43 -30.10 11.96
C THR A 67 4.31 -28.58 11.88
N THR A 68 3.37 -27.98 12.62
CA THR A 68 3.19 -26.52 12.66
C THR A 68 4.43 -25.83 13.23
N GLN A 69 4.96 -26.34 14.35
CA GLN A 69 6.17 -25.80 14.97
C GLN A 69 7.41 -25.96 14.08
N GLN A 70 7.55 -27.10 13.39
CA GLN A 70 8.65 -27.32 12.45
C GLN A 70 8.58 -26.38 11.26
N THR A 71 7.40 -26.21 10.65
CA THR A 71 7.18 -25.28 9.54
C THR A 71 7.46 -23.84 9.96
N LEU A 72 7.00 -23.44 11.15
CA LEU A 72 7.31 -22.11 11.70
C LEU A 72 8.82 -21.91 11.89
N GLN A 73 9.50 -22.90 12.47
CA GLN A 73 10.94 -22.82 12.72
C GLN A 73 11.72 -22.69 11.40
N GLN A 74 11.37 -23.48 10.38
CA GLN A 74 11.97 -23.37 9.05
C GLN A 74 11.76 -21.98 8.43
N ALA A 75 10.54 -21.45 8.52
CA ALA A 75 10.24 -20.11 7.99
C ALA A 75 10.98 -18.98 8.75
N ARG A 76 11.27 -19.17 10.05
CA ARG A 76 12.02 -18.20 10.87
C ARG A 76 13.53 -18.29 10.67
N ASP A 77 14.05 -19.49 10.43
CA ASP A 77 15.48 -19.74 10.26
C ASP A 77 15.97 -19.44 8.84
N ALA A 78 15.05 -19.34 7.86
CA ALA A 78 15.39 -19.00 6.49
C ALA A 78 15.94 -17.56 6.39
N ASP A 79 17.02 -17.39 5.62
CA ASP A 79 17.59 -16.07 5.31
C ASP A 79 16.69 -15.22 4.38
N TRP A 80 15.69 -15.86 3.74
CA TRP A 80 14.77 -15.26 2.79
C TRP A 80 13.34 -15.47 3.27
N VAL A 81 12.49 -14.44 3.12
CA VAL A 81 11.10 -14.52 3.52
C VAL A 81 10.35 -15.51 2.62
N ASP A 82 9.88 -16.62 3.20
CA ASP A 82 8.95 -17.55 2.55
C ASP A 82 7.51 -17.03 2.69
N TYR A 83 7.08 -16.24 1.71
CA TYR A 83 5.78 -15.58 1.72
C TYR A 83 4.62 -16.58 1.72
N SER A 84 4.71 -17.64 0.92
CA SER A 84 3.71 -18.73 0.88
C SER A 84 3.52 -19.39 2.23
N THR A 85 4.61 -19.83 2.86
CA THR A 85 4.54 -20.53 4.16
C THR A 85 4.03 -19.61 5.26
N VAL A 86 4.54 -18.38 5.35
CA VAL A 86 4.10 -17.42 6.37
C VAL A 86 2.62 -17.06 6.19
N THR A 87 2.18 -16.83 4.95
CA THR A 87 0.77 -16.53 4.66
C THR A 87 -0.12 -17.71 5.02
N ALA A 88 0.26 -18.94 4.65
CA ALA A 88 -0.51 -20.14 4.99
C ALA A 88 -0.65 -20.34 6.51
N LEU A 89 0.44 -20.17 7.28
CA LEU A 89 0.41 -20.24 8.74
C LEU A 89 -0.53 -19.19 9.34
N LYS A 90 -0.41 -17.92 8.91
CA LYS A 90 -1.23 -16.83 9.44
C LYS A 90 -2.69 -16.97 9.06
N MET A 91 -3.01 -17.27 7.80
CA MET A 91 -4.39 -17.44 7.35
C MET A 91 -5.07 -18.62 8.07
N THR A 92 -4.36 -19.74 8.25
CA THR A 92 -4.88 -20.88 9.02
C THR A 92 -5.22 -20.48 10.46
N ALA A 93 -4.27 -19.84 11.16
CA ALA A 93 -4.45 -19.38 12.53
C ALA A 93 -5.60 -18.36 12.67
N LEU A 94 -5.62 -17.36 11.81
CA LEU A 94 -6.60 -16.27 11.84
C LEU A 94 -8.01 -16.77 11.47
N ARG A 95 -8.14 -17.76 10.57
CA ARG A 95 -9.43 -18.39 10.27
C ARG A 95 -10.00 -19.12 11.48
N MET A 96 -9.16 -19.80 12.27
CA MET A 96 -9.60 -20.43 13.52
C MET A 96 -9.97 -19.40 14.60
N ALA A 97 -9.23 -18.29 14.69
CA ALA A 97 -9.54 -17.19 15.59
C ALA A 97 -10.87 -16.50 15.22
N TRP A 98 -11.11 -16.27 13.93
CA TRP A 98 -12.33 -15.65 13.42
C TRP A 98 -13.60 -16.42 13.82
N LYS A 99 -13.55 -17.75 13.90
CA LYS A 99 -14.70 -18.56 14.37
C LYS A 99 -15.16 -18.17 15.78
N GLY A 100 -14.21 -17.81 16.65
CA GLY A 100 -14.48 -17.30 18.00
C GLY A 100 -14.93 -15.84 17.95
N PHE A 101 -14.16 -14.98 17.29
CA PHE A 101 -14.45 -13.55 17.20
C PHE A 101 -15.85 -13.27 16.62
N ALA A 102 -16.27 -14.01 15.59
CA ALA A 102 -17.57 -13.85 14.94
C ALA A 102 -18.77 -14.11 15.87
N GLN A 103 -18.57 -14.75 17.03
CA GLN A 103 -19.60 -15.02 18.03
C GLN A 103 -19.63 -13.98 19.16
N ARG A 104 -18.68 -13.04 19.19
CA ARG A 104 -18.63 -11.99 20.20
C ARG A 104 -19.83 -11.06 20.08
N ASP A 105 -20.30 -10.62 21.24
CA ASP A 105 -21.30 -9.55 21.40
C ASP A 105 -20.82 -8.58 22.48
N ASP A 106 -19.65 -7.98 22.22
CA ASP A 106 -18.90 -7.14 23.16
C ASP A 106 -18.37 -5.85 22.47
N GLU A 107 -17.53 -5.12 23.20
CA GLU A 107 -16.91 -3.89 22.72
C GLU A 107 -16.01 -4.12 21.48
N GLN A 108 -15.38 -5.29 21.37
CA GLN A 108 -14.50 -5.62 20.24
C GLN A 108 -15.32 -5.80 18.95
N MET A 109 -16.43 -6.55 19.02
CA MET A 109 -17.35 -6.70 17.88
C MET A 109 -17.97 -5.34 17.51
N THR A 110 -18.30 -4.50 18.50
CA THR A 110 -18.83 -3.15 18.28
C THR A 110 -17.82 -2.27 17.55
N ALA A 111 -16.56 -2.25 18.01
CA ALA A 111 -15.48 -1.47 17.38
C ALA A 111 -15.19 -1.95 15.95
N PHE A 112 -15.18 -3.26 15.71
CA PHE A 112 -15.04 -3.82 14.37
C PHE A 112 -16.18 -3.37 13.44
N ARG A 113 -17.44 -3.50 13.87
CA ARG A 113 -18.60 -3.08 13.04
C ARG A 113 -18.62 -1.58 12.79
N GLN A 114 -18.21 -0.77 13.77
CA GLN A 114 -18.08 0.66 13.60
C GLN A 114 -17.01 1.00 12.55
N PHE A 115 -15.83 0.38 12.63
CA PHE A 115 -14.79 0.53 11.61
C PHE A 115 -15.31 0.18 10.22
N VAL A 116 -15.99 -0.96 10.06
CA VAL A 116 -16.58 -1.36 8.76
C VAL A 116 -17.57 -0.30 8.24
N ALA A 117 -18.43 0.23 9.12
CA ALA A 117 -19.40 1.25 8.73
C ALA A 117 -18.75 2.59 8.33
N GLU A 118 -17.72 3.03 9.05
CA GLU A 118 -16.99 4.27 8.76
C GLU A 118 -16.16 4.20 7.47
N GLN A 119 -15.59 3.03 7.18
CA GLN A 119 -14.75 2.82 5.99
C GLN A 119 -15.55 2.56 4.70
N GLY A 120 -16.80 2.11 4.82
CA GLY A 120 -17.77 2.03 3.73
C GLY A 120 -17.37 1.11 2.56
N ASP A 121 -17.85 1.47 1.37
CA ASP A 121 -17.81 0.62 0.18
C ASP A 121 -16.40 0.22 -0.25
N SER A 122 -15.40 1.11 -0.08
CA SER A 122 -14.03 0.80 -0.49
C SER A 122 -13.45 -0.39 0.29
N LEU A 123 -13.74 -0.48 1.59
CA LEU A 123 -13.32 -1.60 2.42
C LEU A 123 -14.06 -2.88 2.06
N PHE A 124 -15.37 -2.77 1.83
CA PHE A 124 -16.19 -3.90 1.39
C PHE A 124 -15.66 -4.51 0.10
N TRP A 125 -15.31 -3.68 -0.90
CA TRP A 125 -14.81 -4.18 -2.18
C TRP A 125 -13.40 -4.79 -2.08
N GLN A 126 -12.54 -4.27 -1.20
CA GLN A 126 -11.25 -4.93 -0.90
C GLN A 126 -11.46 -6.33 -0.33
N ALA A 127 -12.29 -6.45 0.70
CA ALA A 127 -12.57 -7.73 1.33
C ALA A 127 -13.27 -8.71 0.37
N ALA A 128 -14.18 -8.22 -0.46
CA ALA A 128 -14.83 -9.02 -1.50
C ALA A 128 -13.84 -9.49 -2.57
N PHE A 129 -12.90 -8.65 -2.98
CA PHE A 129 -11.86 -9.04 -3.93
C PHE A 129 -10.98 -10.17 -3.37
N ASP A 130 -10.48 -10.02 -2.15
CA ASP A 130 -9.64 -11.04 -1.50
C ASP A 130 -10.44 -12.34 -1.25
N ALA A 131 -11.70 -12.21 -0.82
CA ALA A 131 -12.60 -13.34 -0.64
C ALA A 131 -12.82 -14.11 -1.96
N LEU A 132 -12.98 -13.41 -3.09
CA LEU A 132 -13.25 -14.00 -4.40
C LEU A 132 -12.01 -14.59 -5.09
N THR A 133 -10.83 -14.02 -4.86
CA THR A 133 -9.57 -14.49 -5.45
C THR A 133 -8.93 -15.67 -4.70
N CYS A 134 -9.36 -15.93 -3.46
CA CYS A 134 -8.93 -17.07 -2.65
C CYS A 134 -9.06 -18.42 -3.43
N PRO A 135 -7.99 -19.25 -3.50
CA PRO A 135 -7.99 -20.48 -4.31
C PRO A 135 -9.08 -21.50 -3.93
N ALA A 136 -9.54 -22.19 -4.96
CA ALA A 136 -10.51 -23.30 -4.92
C ALA A 136 -10.20 -24.42 -3.91
N SER A 137 -8.93 -24.68 -3.61
CA SER A 137 -8.50 -25.74 -2.69
C SER A 137 -8.97 -25.50 -1.25
N GLU A 138 -9.22 -24.25 -0.86
CA GLU A 138 -9.79 -23.88 0.44
C GLU A 138 -11.33 -23.86 0.43
N ARG A 139 -11.98 -23.91 -0.74
CA ARG A 139 -13.44 -23.86 -0.90
C ARG A 139 -14.13 -25.24 -0.94
N GLY A 140 -13.41 -26.30 -0.62
CA GLY A 140 -13.90 -27.67 -0.81
C GLY A 140 -13.89 -28.10 -2.28
N ARG A 141 -13.67 -29.39 -2.51
CA ARG A 141 -13.47 -30.02 -3.83
C ARG A 141 -14.65 -29.74 -4.78
N ASN A 142 -14.54 -28.71 -5.64
CA ASN A 142 -15.20 -28.56 -6.95
C ASN A 142 -14.92 -27.19 -7.62
N ALA A 143 -13.66 -26.75 -7.76
CA ALA A 143 -13.40 -25.44 -8.37
C ALA A 143 -12.17 -25.40 -9.32
N LEU A 144 -12.19 -26.25 -10.34
CA LEU A 144 -11.35 -26.14 -11.56
C LEU A 144 -11.76 -24.97 -12.50
N GLY A 145 -12.44 -23.94 -11.98
CA GLY A 145 -13.17 -22.96 -12.82
C GLY A 145 -12.85 -21.46 -12.63
N LEU A 146 -11.89 -21.05 -11.78
CA LEU A 146 -11.77 -19.63 -11.38
C LEU A 146 -10.75 -18.80 -12.18
N ALA A 147 -9.73 -19.41 -12.81
CA ALA A 147 -8.90 -18.70 -13.79
C ALA A 147 -9.71 -18.25 -15.03
N CYS A 148 -10.82 -18.94 -15.30
CA CYS A 148 -11.82 -18.55 -16.30
C CYS A 148 -12.78 -17.47 -15.78
N MET A 149 -13.09 -17.45 -14.47
CA MET A 149 -14.01 -16.44 -13.91
C MET A 149 -13.37 -15.06 -13.74
N ALA A 150 -12.06 -14.94 -13.48
CA ALA A 150 -11.40 -13.63 -13.49
C ALA A 150 -11.50 -12.96 -14.88
N ARG A 151 -11.47 -13.75 -15.95
CA ARG A 151 -11.71 -13.29 -17.32
C ARG A 151 -13.18 -12.92 -17.56
N ASP A 152 -14.12 -13.77 -17.15
CA ASP A 152 -15.57 -13.54 -17.31
C ASP A 152 -16.10 -12.36 -16.48
N VAL A 153 -15.55 -12.11 -15.28
CA VAL A 153 -15.90 -10.98 -14.40
C VAL A 153 -15.34 -9.65 -14.94
N SER A 154 -14.24 -9.70 -15.71
CA SER A 154 -13.67 -8.52 -16.36
C SER A 154 -14.42 -8.11 -17.64
N GLU A 155 -15.01 -9.07 -18.38
CA GLU A 155 -15.73 -8.82 -19.63
C GLU A 155 -17.24 -8.60 -19.44
N ARG A 156 -17.83 -9.16 -18.38
CA ARG A 156 -19.24 -8.95 -18.04
C ARG A 156 -19.28 -8.36 -16.64
N GLY A 157 -19.40 -7.03 -16.57
CA GLY A 157 -19.56 -6.29 -15.32
C GLY A 157 -20.42 -7.08 -14.35
N PHE A 158 -19.84 -7.35 -13.17
CA PHE A 158 -20.40 -8.24 -12.15
C PHE A 158 -21.89 -7.92 -11.97
N THR A 159 -22.77 -8.79 -12.47
CA THR A 159 -24.16 -8.71 -12.05
C THR A 159 -24.14 -9.01 -10.56
N ARG A 160 -24.48 -8.00 -9.75
CA ARG A 160 -24.74 -8.05 -8.30
C ARG A 160 -25.81 -9.12 -8.00
N SER A 161 -25.51 -10.40 -8.23
CA SER A 161 -26.46 -11.47 -8.03
C SER A 161 -26.46 -11.83 -6.55
N ALA A 162 -27.65 -11.75 -5.94
CA ALA A 162 -27.84 -11.93 -4.51
C ALA A 162 -27.40 -13.31 -3.97
N SER A 163 -27.25 -14.31 -4.84
CA SER A 163 -26.80 -15.66 -4.46
C SER A 163 -25.28 -15.76 -4.27
N VAL A 164 -24.48 -15.01 -5.05
CA VAL A 164 -23.03 -14.90 -4.82
C VAL A 164 -22.76 -14.14 -3.52
N LEU A 165 -23.52 -13.07 -3.25
CA LEU A 165 -23.43 -12.23 -2.04
C LEU A 165 -23.77 -12.99 -0.73
N ARG A 166 -24.69 -13.97 -0.76
CA ARG A 166 -25.08 -14.74 0.44
C ARG A 166 -24.08 -15.80 0.89
N ARG A 167 -23.35 -16.44 -0.04
CA ARG A 167 -22.28 -17.41 0.30
C ARG A 167 -20.93 -16.73 0.56
N THR A 168 -20.76 -15.50 0.08
CA THR A 168 -19.53 -14.71 0.29
C THR A 168 -19.53 -13.94 1.61
N SER A 169 -20.65 -13.77 2.33
CA SER A 169 -20.68 -12.90 3.51
C SER A 169 -19.70 -13.31 4.60
N TYR A 170 -19.61 -14.60 4.96
CA TYR A 170 -18.70 -15.05 6.02
C TYR A 170 -17.22 -14.90 5.64
N ASP A 171 -16.88 -15.12 4.37
CA ASP A 171 -15.52 -14.93 3.87
C ASP A 171 -15.16 -13.45 3.72
N VAL A 172 -16.10 -12.63 3.25
CA VAL A 172 -15.95 -11.17 3.19
C VAL A 172 -15.74 -10.62 4.59
N ASP A 173 -16.57 -11.01 5.56
CA ASP A 173 -16.46 -10.57 6.95
C ASP A 173 -15.11 -10.95 7.57
N PHE A 174 -14.55 -12.11 7.22
CA PHE A 174 -13.19 -12.47 7.61
C PHE A 174 -12.15 -11.49 7.06
N TYR A 175 -12.18 -11.17 5.76
CA TYR A 175 -11.22 -10.22 5.19
C TYR A 175 -11.45 -8.77 5.66
N LEU A 176 -12.70 -8.38 5.96
CA LEU A 176 -13.01 -7.13 6.67
C LEU A 176 -12.32 -7.10 8.04
N TRP A 177 -12.43 -8.20 8.78
CA TRP A 177 -11.81 -8.34 10.09
C TRP A 177 -10.28 -8.30 10.02
N LEU A 178 -9.68 -8.92 9.00
CA LEU A 178 -8.22 -8.83 8.79
C LEU A 178 -7.77 -7.37 8.56
N GLN A 179 -8.50 -6.59 7.77
CA GLN A 179 -8.19 -5.17 7.57
C GLN A 179 -8.35 -4.37 8.87
N TRP A 180 -9.37 -4.67 9.68
CA TRP A 180 -9.53 -4.07 11.00
C TRP A 180 -8.40 -4.43 11.96
N LEU A 181 -7.94 -5.68 11.98
CA LEU A 181 -6.78 -6.11 12.77
C LEU A 181 -5.51 -5.39 12.34
N ALA A 182 -5.23 -5.34 11.03
CA ALA A 182 -4.06 -4.64 10.48
C ALA A 182 -4.09 -3.15 10.83
N TYR A 183 -5.24 -2.50 10.68
CA TYR A 183 -5.47 -1.11 11.08
C TYR A 183 -5.21 -0.91 12.58
N SER A 184 -5.81 -1.75 13.43
CA SER A 184 -5.73 -1.63 14.88
C SER A 184 -4.31 -1.84 15.40
N GLN A 185 -3.57 -2.81 14.84
CA GLN A 185 -2.18 -3.06 15.22
C GLN A 185 -1.24 -1.95 14.72
N PHE A 186 -1.48 -1.40 13.53
CA PHE A 186 -0.73 -0.24 13.07
C PHE A 186 -1.00 1.00 13.94
N ALA A 187 -2.25 1.23 14.34
CA ALA A 187 -2.63 2.27 15.29
C ALA A 187 -1.94 2.07 16.65
N ALA A 188 -1.86 0.84 17.17
CA ALA A 188 -1.13 0.55 18.41
C ALA A 188 0.37 0.90 18.32
N CYS A 189 1.01 0.63 17.17
CA CYS A 189 2.40 1.07 16.92
C CYS A 189 2.53 2.60 16.92
N TRP A 190 1.57 3.30 16.32
CA TRP A 190 1.51 4.76 16.34
C TRP A 190 1.40 5.30 17.76
N GLU A 191 0.47 4.79 18.58
CA GLU A 191 0.29 5.20 19.98
C GLU A 191 1.55 4.97 20.81
N ILE A 192 2.26 3.85 20.61
CA ILE A 192 3.56 3.62 21.26
C ILE A 192 4.55 4.71 20.87
N SER A 193 4.62 5.10 19.59
CA SER A 193 5.54 6.16 19.15
C SER A 193 5.24 7.51 19.81
N GLN A 194 3.95 7.83 20.00
CA GLN A 194 3.50 9.04 20.67
C GLN A 194 3.80 9.00 22.17
N GLY A 195 3.61 7.86 22.83
CA GLY A 195 3.94 7.68 24.25
C GLY A 195 5.44 7.80 24.56
N TYR A 196 6.31 7.62 23.56
CA TYR A 196 7.75 7.88 23.65
C TYR A 196 8.15 9.28 23.14
N GLU A 197 7.17 10.15 22.86
CA GLU A 197 7.37 11.53 22.41
C GLU A 197 8.25 11.64 21.16
N MET A 198 8.19 10.64 20.27
CA MET A 198 8.91 10.68 19.00
C MET A 198 8.31 11.79 18.12
N PRO A 199 9.10 12.79 17.65
CA PRO A 199 8.55 13.93 16.91
C PRO A 199 7.80 13.56 15.63
N ILE A 200 8.19 12.46 14.98
CA ILE A 200 7.57 11.93 13.76
C ILE A 200 6.94 10.56 14.05
N GLY A 201 7.62 9.68 14.81
CA GLY A 201 7.10 8.37 15.18
C GLY A 201 7.13 7.36 14.03
N LEU A 202 6.09 7.34 13.20
CA LEU A 202 5.99 6.49 12.02
C LEU A 202 6.09 7.31 10.73
N TYR A 203 6.89 6.82 9.79
CA TYR A 203 7.08 7.37 8.45
C TYR A 203 6.64 6.34 7.42
N ARG A 204 5.48 6.56 6.79
CA ARG A 204 4.87 5.67 5.80
C ARG A 204 5.37 5.99 4.39
N ASP A 205 5.15 5.05 3.48
CA ASP A 205 5.50 5.20 2.07
C ASP A 205 4.32 4.91 1.13
N LEU A 206 4.01 5.86 0.26
CA LEU A 206 2.93 5.79 -0.72
C LEU A 206 3.50 5.49 -2.11
N ALA A 207 3.24 4.30 -2.62
CA ALA A 207 3.63 3.89 -3.96
C ALA A 207 2.88 4.70 -5.03
N VAL A 208 3.53 4.89 -6.18
CA VAL A 208 3.03 5.74 -7.28
C VAL A 208 1.72 5.23 -7.92
N GLY A 209 1.44 3.91 -7.87
CA GLY A 209 0.26 3.33 -8.49
C GLY A 209 -0.18 1.98 -7.89
N VAL A 210 -1.16 1.37 -8.54
CA VAL A 210 -1.72 0.04 -8.22
C VAL A 210 -1.51 -0.89 -9.41
N ALA A 211 -1.53 -2.20 -9.19
CA ALA A 211 -1.47 -3.17 -10.28
C ALA A 211 -2.80 -3.21 -11.09
N GLU A 212 -2.72 -3.58 -12.36
CA GLU A 212 -3.89 -3.63 -13.27
C GLU A 212 -5.01 -4.58 -12.81
N GLY A 213 -4.65 -5.66 -12.11
CA GLY A 213 -5.57 -6.70 -11.64
C GLY A 213 -5.87 -6.64 -10.15
N GLY A 214 -5.67 -5.49 -9.49
CA GLY A 214 -5.96 -5.28 -8.07
C GLY A 214 -7.42 -4.98 -7.75
N ALA A 215 -7.74 -4.92 -6.46
CA ALA A 215 -9.05 -4.54 -5.96
C ALA A 215 -9.45 -3.11 -6.39
N GLU A 216 -8.50 -2.18 -6.42
CA GLU A 216 -8.74 -0.76 -6.71
C GLU A 216 -9.20 -0.54 -8.17
N THR A 217 -8.55 -1.20 -9.13
CA THR A 217 -8.95 -1.17 -10.55
C THR A 217 -10.20 -2.03 -10.82
N TRP A 218 -10.47 -3.02 -9.97
CA TRP A 218 -11.68 -3.84 -10.05
C TRP A 218 -12.93 -3.07 -9.60
N CYS A 219 -12.86 -2.31 -8.51
CA CYS A 219 -14.02 -1.57 -7.99
C CYS A 219 -14.25 -0.19 -8.63
N ASP A 220 -13.19 0.47 -9.14
CA ASP A 220 -13.28 1.81 -9.74
C ASP A 220 -12.54 1.88 -11.08
N ARG A 221 -12.96 1.01 -12.01
CA ARG A 221 -12.31 0.84 -13.32
C ARG A 221 -12.28 2.12 -14.17
N GLU A 222 -13.26 3.00 -13.99
CA GLU A 222 -13.34 4.26 -14.74
C GLU A 222 -12.14 5.15 -14.43
N LEU A 223 -11.68 5.18 -13.17
CA LEU A 223 -10.58 6.04 -12.72
C LEU A 223 -9.23 5.73 -13.37
N TYR A 224 -9.02 4.54 -13.93
CA TYR A 224 -7.71 4.09 -14.43
C TYR A 224 -7.69 3.84 -15.94
N CYS A 225 -6.63 4.31 -16.61
CA CYS A 225 -6.42 4.08 -18.03
C CYS A 225 -5.69 2.76 -18.29
N LEU A 226 -6.42 1.65 -18.29
CA LEU A 226 -5.86 0.29 -18.41
C LEU A 226 -5.18 -0.03 -19.76
N LYS A 227 -5.32 0.84 -20.76
CA LYS A 227 -4.63 0.74 -22.05
C LYS A 227 -3.30 1.50 -22.06
N ALA A 228 -2.86 1.98 -20.91
CA ALA A 228 -1.56 2.59 -20.70
C ALA A 228 -0.90 2.00 -19.45
N SER A 229 0.42 2.14 -19.36
CA SER A 229 1.21 1.78 -18.20
C SER A 229 2.12 2.95 -17.83
N VAL A 230 2.23 3.23 -16.54
CA VAL A 230 3.19 4.20 -16.00
C VAL A 230 4.59 3.63 -16.11
N GLY A 231 5.55 4.50 -16.40
CA GLY A 231 6.96 4.15 -16.44
C GLY A 231 7.86 5.37 -16.29
N ALA A 232 9.06 5.25 -16.83
CA ALA A 232 10.02 6.34 -16.99
C ALA A 232 10.59 6.33 -18.41
N PRO A 233 10.86 7.50 -19.00
CA PRO A 233 11.52 7.56 -20.30
C PRO A 233 12.96 7.01 -20.23
N PRO A 234 13.55 6.64 -21.37
CA PRO A 234 14.99 6.41 -21.47
C PRO A 234 15.82 7.55 -20.86
N ASP A 235 16.78 7.21 -20.02
CA ASP A 235 17.73 8.16 -19.43
C ASP A 235 19.18 7.64 -19.49
N ILE A 236 20.14 8.44 -19.02
CA ILE A 236 21.58 8.13 -19.10
C ILE A 236 21.95 6.85 -18.32
N LEU A 237 21.26 6.59 -17.20
CA LEU A 237 21.53 5.43 -16.33
C LEU A 237 20.69 4.20 -16.72
N GLY A 238 19.51 4.43 -17.29
CA GLY A 238 18.58 3.43 -17.80
C GLY A 238 18.20 3.72 -19.25
N PRO A 239 19.07 3.40 -20.23
CA PRO A 239 18.88 3.77 -21.64
C PRO A 239 17.70 3.08 -22.33
N LEU A 240 17.09 2.08 -21.70
CA LEU A 240 15.88 1.42 -22.19
C LEU A 240 14.58 2.07 -21.66
N GLY A 241 14.70 2.99 -20.71
CA GLY A 241 13.57 3.44 -19.90
C GLY A 241 13.04 2.33 -19.00
N GLN A 242 11.87 2.55 -18.40
CA GLN A 242 11.25 1.61 -17.49
C GLN A 242 9.75 1.55 -17.76
N ASN A 243 9.18 0.34 -17.75
CA ASN A 243 7.74 0.13 -17.71
C ASN A 243 7.42 -0.52 -16.36
N TRP A 244 6.63 0.15 -15.52
CA TRP A 244 6.31 -0.32 -14.17
C TRP A 244 5.04 -1.18 -14.14
N GLY A 245 4.32 -1.31 -15.25
CA GLY A 245 3.13 -2.16 -15.35
C GLY A 245 1.94 -1.68 -14.49
N LEU A 246 1.89 -0.39 -14.17
CA LEU A 246 0.83 0.22 -13.36
C LEU A 246 -0.08 1.06 -14.26
N PRO A 247 -1.41 0.83 -14.32
CA PRO A 247 -2.29 1.73 -15.05
C PRO A 247 -2.36 3.10 -14.36
N PRO A 248 -2.18 4.20 -15.10
CA PRO A 248 -2.28 5.53 -14.51
C PRO A 248 -3.72 5.89 -14.17
N MET A 249 -3.90 6.69 -13.11
CA MET A 249 -5.17 7.38 -12.86
C MET A 249 -5.41 8.43 -13.96
N ASP A 250 -6.63 8.53 -14.46
CA ASP A 250 -6.99 9.52 -15.47
C ASP A 250 -7.05 10.94 -14.84
N PRO A 251 -6.19 11.88 -15.28
CA PRO A 251 -6.18 13.25 -14.73
C PRO A 251 -7.52 13.98 -14.92
N HIS A 252 -8.26 13.68 -16.00
CA HIS A 252 -9.55 14.29 -16.25
C HIS A 252 -10.60 13.80 -15.25
N ILE A 253 -10.57 12.51 -14.89
CA ILE A 253 -11.50 11.95 -13.90
C ILE A 253 -11.15 12.46 -12.49
N ILE A 254 -9.86 12.60 -12.16
CA ILE A 254 -9.44 13.23 -10.90
C ILE A 254 -10.10 14.62 -10.77
N THR A 255 -10.00 15.47 -11.79
CA THR A 255 -10.63 16.80 -11.77
C THR A 255 -12.15 16.75 -11.80
N ALA A 256 -12.76 15.88 -12.61
CA ALA A 256 -14.21 15.74 -12.73
C ALA A 256 -14.87 15.27 -11.42
N ARG A 257 -14.15 14.48 -10.62
CA ARG A 257 -14.57 14.04 -9.27
C ARG A 257 -14.11 15.01 -8.18
N ALA A 258 -13.77 16.25 -8.52
CA ALA A 258 -13.34 17.29 -7.58
C ALA A 258 -12.21 16.83 -6.65
N TYR A 259 -11.25 16.06 -7.19
CA TYR A 259 -10.08 15.53 -6.50
C TYR A 259 -10.35 14.46 -5.44
N GLU A 260 -11.58 13.97 -5.31
CA GLU A 260 -11.95 12.96 -4.32
C GLU A 260 -11.01 11.74 -4.28
N PRO A 261 -10.58 11.14 -5.41
CA PRO A 261 -9.67 9.99 -5.35
C PRO A 261 -8.30 10.32 -4.74
N PHE A 262 -7.79 11.53 -4.96
CA PHE A 262 -6.52 11.98 -4.40
C PHE A 262 -6.65 12.30 -2.90
N ILE A 263 -7.76 12.95 -2.51
CA ILE A 263 -8.08 13.26 -1.11
C ILE A 263 -8.17 11.96 -0.29
N GLU A 264 -8.94 10.98 -0.78
CA GLU A 264 -9.14 9.70 -0.11
C GLU A 264 -7.84 8.88 -0.02
N LEU A 265 -6.98 8.96 -1.05
CA LEU A 265 -5.65 8.35 -1.03
C LEU A 265 -4.76 8.94 0.08
N LEU A 266 -4.75 10.27 0.23
CA LEU A 266 -3.98 10.94 1.27
C LEU A 266 -4.52 10.63 2.67
N ARG A 267 -5.83 10.67 2.89
CA ARG A 267 -6.45 10.35 4.19
C ARG A 267 -6.11 8.92 4.64
N ALA A 268 -6.22 7.95 3.75
CA ALA A 268 -5.85 6.56 4.04
C ALA A 268 -4.36 6.41 4.41
N ASN A 269 -3.49 7.27 3.86
CA ASN A 269 -2.04 7.18 3.99
C ASN A 269 -1.40 8.11 5.03
N MET A 270 -2.10 9.15 5.49
CA MET A 270 -1.63 10.10 6.50
C MET A 270 -2.16 9.79 7.91
N GLN A 271 -3.13 8.89 8.06
CA GLN A 271 -3.59 8.44 9.37
C GLN A 271 -2.51 7.62 10.10
N ASN A 272 -2.44 7.81 11.42
CA ASN A 272 -1.58 7.08 12.36
C ASN A 272 -0.07 7.11 11.98
N CYS A 273 0.39 8.23 11.40
CA CYS A 273 1.80 8.48 11.13
C CYS A 273 2.12 9.99 11.16
N GLY A 274 3.39 10.34 11.42
CA GLY A 274 3.84 11.74 11.45
C GLY A 274 4.50 12.18 10.16
N ALA A 275 4.84 11.26 9.26
CA ALA A 275 5.39 11.56 7.94
C ALA A 275 4.90 10.59 6.86
N LEU A 276 4.80 11.10 5.63
CA LEU A 276 4.46 10.33 4.44
C LEU A 276 5.47 10.60 3.31
N ARG A 277 6.05 9.52 2.77
CA ARG A 277 6.82 9.54 1.52
C ARG A 277 5.84 9.48 0.36
N ILE A 278 5.99 10.36 -0.62
CA ILE A 278 5.34 10.22 -1.91
C ILE A 278 6.39 9.72 -2.90
N ASP A 279 6.25 8.46 -3.29
CA ASP A 279 7.06 7.83 -4.33
C ASP A 279 6.83 8.54 -5.67
N HIS A 280 7.90 8.86 -6.37
CA HIS A 280 7.87 9.60 -7.63
C HIS A 280 7.00 10.87 -7.55
N VAL A 281 7.41 11.83 -6.71
CA VAL A 281 6.63 13.03 -6.39
C VAL A 281 6.28 13.88 -7.62
N MET A 282 7.06 13.73 -8.71
CA MET A 282 6.80 14.31 -10.02
C MET A 282 5.46 13.89 -10.63
N SER A 283 4.85 12.80 -10.15
CA SER A 283 3.53 12.32 -10.56
C SER A 283 2.42 13.37 -10.43
N MET A 284 2.55 14.33 -9.50
CA MET A 284 1.62 15.45 -9.38
C MET A 284 1.70 16.45 -10.55
N LEU A 285 2.83 16.50 -11.27
CA LEU A 285 3.00 17.30 -12.48
C LEU A 285 2.74 16.49 -13.73
N ARG A 286 3.38 15.32 -13.84
CA ARG A 286 3.29 14.47 -15.02
C ARG A 286 3.70 13.04 -14.73
N LEU A 287 3.12 12.11 -15.48
CA LEU A 287 3.59 10.72 -15.54
C LEU A 287 3.97 10.36 -16.97
N TRP A 288 4.98 9.50 -17.13
CA TRP A 288 5.31 8.91 -18.42
C TRP A 288 4.36 7.75 -18.69
N TRP A 289 3.47 7.92 -19.66
CA TRP A 289 2.49 6.92 -20.06
C TRP A 289 2.97 6.18 -21.29
N ILE A 290 3.00 4.85 -21.20
CA ILE A 290 3.40 3.94 -22.27
C ILE A 290 2.14 3.24 -22.77
N PRO A 291 1.85 3.22 -24.09
CA PRO A 291 0.75 2.43 -24.62
C PRO A 291 0.89 0.94 -24.25
N TYR A 292 -0.23 0.29 -23.92
CA TYR A 292 -0.19 -1.08 -23.40
C TYR A 292 0.49 -2.06 -24.38
N GLY A 293 1.46 -2.81 -23.87
CA GLY A 293 2.25 -3.78 -24.65
C GLY A 293 3.47 -3.21 -25.36
N GLU A 294 3.67 -1.89 -25.34
CA GLU A 294 4.83 -1.24 -25.95
C GLU A 294 6.01 -1.08 -24.97
N THR A 295 7.20 -0.80 -25.52
CA THR A 295 8.42 -0.48 -24.76
C THR A 295 8.43 0.99 -24.31
N ALA A 296 9.25 1.31 -23.29
CA ALA A 296 9.19 2.60 -22.61
C ALA A 296 9.55 3.80 -23.50
N ASP A 297 10.29 3.61 -24.58
CA ASP A 297 10.61 4.63 -25.58
C ASP A 297 9.40 5.11 -26.40
N GLN A 298 8.29 4.36 -26.39
CA GLN A 298 7.04 4.73 -27.07
C GLN A 298 6.10 5.57 -26.20
N GLY A 299 6.51 5.90 -24.97
CA GLY A 299 5.69 6.68 -24.06
C GLY A 299 5.69 8.18 -24.32
N ALA A 300 4.86 8.89 -23.56
CA ALA A 300 4.83 10.35 -23.53
C ALA A 300 4.45 10.86 -22.13
N TYR A 301 4.85 12.08 -21.80
CA TYR A 301 4.40 12.73 -20.58
C TYR A 301 2.93 13.17 -20.69
N VAL A 302 2.11 12.70 -19.77
CA VAL A 302 0.74 13.16 -19.54
C VAL A 302 0.71 14.01 -18.27
N HIS A 303 0.15 15.22 -18.36
CA HIS A 303 0.17 16.20 -17.29
C HIS A 303 -0.99 16.03 -16.30
N TYR A 304 -0.71 16.39 -15.05
CA TYR A 304 -1.66 16.46 -13.93
C TYR A 304 -1.73 17.89 -13.39
N PRO A 305 -2.84 18.29 -12.75
CA PRO A 305 -3.04 19.66 -12.25
C PRO A 305 -2.22 19.93 -10.98
N VAL A 306 -0.90 20.11 -11.13
CA VAL A 306 0.07 20.16 -10.02
C VAL A 306 -0.24 21.17 -8.93
N ASP A 307 -0.74 22.36 -9.27
CA ASP A 307 -0.98 23.43 -8.30
C ASP A 307 -2.13 23.09 -7.35
N ASP A 308 -3.20 22.49 -7.89
CA ASP A 308 -4.34 22.02 -7.10
C ASP A 308 -3.93 20.82 -6.23
N LEU A 309 -3.17 19.87 -6.80
CA LEU A 309 -2.69 18.69 -6.08
C LEU A 309 -1.74 19.07 -4.93
N LEU A 310 -0.79 19.98 -5.13
CA LEU A 310 0.09 20.46 -4.06
C LEU A 310 -0.67 21.24 -2.97
N SER A 311 -1.71 21.98 -3.35
CA SER A 311 -2.56 22.69 -2.39
C SER A 311 -3.37 21.72 -1.52
N ILE A 312 -3.96 20.69 -2.14
CA ILE A 312 -4.69 19.62 -1.42
C ILE A 312 -3.73 18.82 -0.55
N LEU A 313 -2.54 18.50 -1.05
CA LEU A 313 -1.50 17.81 -0.29
C LEU A 313 -1.13 18.56 0.98
N ALA A 314 -0.87 19.88 0.87
CA ALA A 314 -0.57 20.72 2.02
C ALA A 314 -1.76 20.81 2.99
N LEU A 315 -2.98 20.87 2.49
CA LEU A 315 -4.20 20.89 3.30
C LEU A 315 -4.37 19.60 4.11
N GLU A 316 -4.31 18.44 3.46
CA GLU A 316 -4.46 17.15 4.14
C GLU A 316 -3.27 16.87 5.05
N SER A 317 -2.04 17.23 4.65
CA SER A 317 -0.84 17.17 5.50
C SER A 317 -1.05 17.93 6.81
N LYS A 318 -1.56 19.17 6.74
CA LYS A 318 -1.86 19.99 7.93
C LYS A 318 -2.98 19.39 8.78
N ARG A 319 -4.06 18.88 8.16
CA ARG A 319 -5.19 18.27 8.88
C ARG A 319 -4.77 17.03 9.68
N HIS A 320 -3.84 16.25 9.15
CA HIS A 320 -3.32 15.04 9.80
C HIS A 320 -2.08 15.28 10.66
N ARG A 321 -1.48 16.48 10.60
CA ARG A 321 -0.16 16.76 11.19
C ARG A 321 0.91 15.77 10.69
N CYS A 322 0.84 15.43 9.41
CA CYS A 322 1.70 14.46 8.76
C CYS A 322 2.57 15.20 7.72
N MET A 323 3.87 15.33 7.97
CA MET A 323 4.78 16.01 7.04
C MET A 323 5.01 15.19 5.77
N VAL A 324 5.37 15.85 4.67
CA VAL A 324 5.51 15.20 3.36
C VAL A 324 6.97 15.22 2.93
N ILE A 325 7.48 14.05 2.56
CA ILE A 325 8.78 13.87 1.91
C ILE A 325 8.50 13.41 0.48
N GLY A 326 8.86 14.21 -0.50
CA GLY A 326 8.74 13.85 -1.90
C GLY A 326 9.99 13.14 -2.36
N GLU A 327 9.85 11.93 -2.88
CA GLU A 327 10.98 11.32 -3.59
C GLU A 327 11.11 11.98 -4.97
N ASP A 328 12.16 12.78 -5.11
CA ASP A 328 12.48 13.64 -6.24
C ASP A 328 13.81 13.24 -6.90
N LEU A 329 14.03 11.92 -7.10
CA LEU A 329 15.22 11.43 -7.80
C LEU A 329 15.02 11.39 -9.33
N GLY A 330 16.13 11.38 -10.06
CA GLY A 330 16.14 11.36 -11.52
C GLY A 330 15.94 12.75 -12.12
N THR A 331 15.30 12.81 -13.29
CA THR A 331 15.16 14.06 -14.05
C THR A 331 13.97 14.88 -13.56
N VAL A 332 14.22 15.75 -12.58
CA VAL A 332 13.22 16.65 -11.99
C VAL A 332 13.15 17.97 -12.78
N PRO A 333 11.99 18.34 -13.36
CA PRO A 333 11.85 19.62 -14.05
C PRO A 333 12.10 20.79 -13.09
N VAL A 334 12.88 21.79 -13.52
CA VAL A 334 13.19 22.99 -12.70
C VAL A 334 11.91 23.68 -12.18
N GLU A 335 10.82 23.63 -12.95
CA GLU A 335 9.52 24.18 -12.57
C GLU A 335 8.95 23.55 -11.28
N ILE A 336 9.09 22.23 -11.08
CA ILE A 336 8.48 21.55 -9.93
C ILE A 336 9.32 21.74 -8.66
N VAL A 337 10.63 21.94 -8.80
CA VAL A 337 11.55 22.15 -7.67
C VAL A 337 11.09 23.31 -6.79
N GLY A 338 10.83 24.46 -7.40
CA GLY A 338 10.39 25.66 -6.69
C GLY A 338 9.03 25.49 -6.04
N LYS A 339 8.09 24.80 -6.71
CA LYS A 339 6.75 24.51 -6.20
C LYS A 339 6.79 23.57 -5.00
N LEU A 340 7.53 22.46 -5.07
CA LEU A 340 7.66 21.52 -3.95
C LEU A 340 8.26 22.21 -2.71
N ARG A 341 9.31 23.02 -2.92
CA ARG A 341 9.93 23.79 -1.84
C ARG A 341 8.95 24.77 -1.19
N SER A 342 8.24 25.58 -1.98
CA SER A 342 7.32 26.59 -1.45
C SER A 342 6.07 25.97 -0.81
N SER A 343 5.69 24.75 -1.24
CA SER A 343 4.64 23.93 -0.61
C SER A 343 5.10 23.22 0.67
N GLY A 344 6.38 23.32 1.05
CA GLY A 344 6.91 22.69 2.27
C GLY A 344 7.16 21.19 2.16
N VAL A 345 7.29 20.66 0.95
CA VAL A 345 7.67 19.26 0.71
C VAL A 345 9.18 19.11 0.90
N TYR A 346 9.59 18.11 1.67
CA TYR A 346 11.00 17.78 1.90
C TYR A 346 11.55 16.97 0.71
N SER A 347 12.81 17.22 0.36
CA SER A 347 13.53 16.51 -0.72
C SER A 347 14.12 15.19 -0.23
N TYR A 348 14.46 14.30 -1.17
CA TYR A 348 15.16 13.06 -0.89
C TYR A 348 16.59 13.10 -1.44
N LYS A 349 17.59 12.98 -0.56
CA LYS A 349 19.02 13.08 -0.92
C LYS A 349 19.72 11.77 -0.65
N VAL A 350 20.26 11.15 -1.71
CA VAL A 350 20.96 9.86 -1.65
C VAL A 350 22.45 10.11 -1.82
N LEU A 351 23.25 9.77 -0.81
CA LEU A 351 24.69 10.03 -0.80
C LEU A 351 25.41 9.62 -2.10
N TYR A 352 25.04 8.47 -2.68
CA TYR A 352 25.64 7.97 -3.92
C TYR A 352 25.42 8.89 -5.14
N PHE A 353 24.39 9.73 -5.12
CA PHE A 353 24.06 10.67 -6.19
C PHE A 353 24.47 12.12 -5.86
N GLU A 354 24.84 12.41 -4.61
CA GLU A 354 25.31 13.74 -4.18
C GLU A 354 26.79 13.97 -4.52
N ASN A 355 27.13 13.78 -5.80
CA ASN A 355 28.42 14.12 -6.40
C ASN A 355 28.21 14.69 -7.80
N ASP A 356 29.10 15.59 -8.21
CA ASP A 356 29.08 16.12 -9.57
C ASP A 356 29.65 15.14 -10.61
N HIS A 357 29.72 15.57 -11.87
CA HIS A 357 30.25 14.78 -12.97
C HIS A 357 31.73 14.39 -12.79
N GLU A 358 32.48 15.11 -11.95
CA GLU A 358 33.89 14.82 -11.62
C GLU A 358 34.03 13.96 -10.36
N LYS A 359 32.93 13.47 -9.78
CA LYS A 359 32.88 12.69 -8.52
C LYS A 359 33.29 13.49 -7.29
N THR A 360 33.20 14.82 -7.35
CA THR A 360 33.33 15.66 -6.17
C THR A 360 32.04 15.61 -5.37
N PHE A 361 32.12 15.08 -4.15
CA PHE A 361 30.95 14.97 -3.27
C PHE A 361 30.53 16.33 -2.71
N ARG A 362 29.21 16.53 -2.61
CA ARG A 362 28.62 17.69 -1.94
C ARG A 362 29.06 17.72 -0.47
N ALA A 363 29.50 18.88 0.01
CA ALA A 363 29.86 19.05 1.41
C ALA A 363 28.63 18.89 2.33
N PRO A 364 28.75 18.22 3.50
CA PRO A 364 27.61 17.99 4.40
C PRO A 364 26.84 19.27 4.78
N GLU A 365 27.53 20.39 4.97
CA GLU A 365 26.95 21.68 5.35
C GLU A 365 26.11 22.33 4.24
N SER A 366 26.28 21.85 3.00
CA SER A 366 25.59 22.36 1.81
C SER A 366 24.39 21.50 1.38
N VAL A 367 24.11 20.41 2.11
CA VAL A 367 22.90 19.61 1.93
C VAL A 367 21.73 20.34 2.58
N SER A 368 20.76 20.79 1.78
CA SER A 368 19.52 21.33 2.32
C SER A 368 18.42 20.24 2.35
N GLY A 369 17.56 20.30 3.37
CA GLY A 369 16.36 19.44 3.44
C GLY A 369 15.22 19.93 2.54
N ALA A 370 15.40 21.07 1.90
CA ALA A 370 14.42 21.65 0.98
C ALA A 370 14.69 21.13 -0.44
N VAL A 371 13.66 21.09 -1.29
CA VAL A 371 13.82 20.67 -2.69
C VAL A 371 14.75 21.65 -3.41
N ASP A 372 15.98 21.20 -3.68
CA ASP A 372 17.01 21.97 -4.37
C ASP A 372 17.08 21.63 -5.84
N GLY A 373 17.03 22.68 -6.67
CA GLY A 373 17.28 22.60 -8.10
C GLY A 373 18.77 22.42 -8.28
N GLY A 374 19.23 21.17 -8.19
CA GLY A 374 20.60 20.83 -8.50
C GLY A 374 20.87 21.07 -9.98
N CYS A 375 21.88 21.90 -10.27
CA CYS A 375 22.49 22.13 -11.57
C CYS A 375 22.70 20.80 -12.32
N GLY A 376 21.83 20.55 -13.29
CA GLY A 376 22.04 19.60 -14.38
C GLY A 376 22.10 20.36 -15.69
N ASP A 377 22.96 21.39 -15.77
CA ASP A 377 23.37 22.00 -17.04
C ASP A 377 24.82 21.58 -17.30
N THR A 378 24.97 20.47 -18.01
CA THR A 378 25.86 20.35 -19.18
C THR A 378 25.28 19.32 -20.13
#